data_AF-A0A3A0BJ17-F1
#
_entry.id   AF-A0A3A0BJ17-F1
#
_cell.length_a   1.000
_cell.length_b   1.000
_cell.length_c   1.000
_cell.angle_alpha   90.00
_cell.angle_beta   90.00
_cell.angle_gamma   90.00
#
_symmetry.space_group_name_H-M   'P 1'
#
loop_
_entity.id
_entity.type
_entity.pdbx_description
1 polymer ?
#
loop_
_entity_poly.entity_id
_entity_poly.type
_entity_poly.pdbx_seq_one_letter_code
_entity_poly.pdbx_strand_id
1 'polypeptide(L)'
;GGLPPYAVPLLLVAAVLFAAFALVELRSRDPLLDLRIFRRRNIAMGSIANAFVGFCLVIGLVSVPILVNIRQPDASTLAQAALQVGILLSALTVPMALAAVPGGWLSDRFGQRAAAITGFVLALIGFVLIWQTWTLDLADGVIALEMALVGVGLGLTFSPISASVINSAEADHLGTASALVIIMRLLGTEPGMGTKLGLSEEWAYNIIKLVGNYEEVYNRNLGPDTPTYIPRGFNSLYTEGGLLYAPPFR
;
A
#
# COMPACT_ATOMS: atom_id res chain seq x y z
N GLY A 1 -12.25 33.29 1.88
CA GLY A 1 -11.42 32.09 1.75
C GLY A 1 -11.80 31.37 0.48
N GLY A 2 -11.11 31.68 -0.62
CA GLY A 2 -11.29 31.01 -1.91
C GLY A 2 -9.97 30.34 -2.32
N LEU A 3 -10.07 29.34 -3.19
CA LEU A 3 -8.89 28.68 -3.77
C LEU A 3 -7.97 29.72 -4.43
N PRO A 4 -6.63 29.54 -4.36
CA PRO A 4 -5.69 30.43 -5.04
C PRO A 4 -6.01 30.50 -6.54
N PRO A 5 -5.74 31.62 -7.22
CA PRO A 5 -6.10 31.81 -8.64
C PRO A 5 -5.46 30.77 -9.58
N TYR A 6 -4.34 30.18 -9.19
CA TYR A 6 -3.67 29.10 -9.94
C TYR A 6 -4.23 27.70 -9.66
N ALA A 7 -5.05 27.50 -8.62
CA ALA A 7 -5.52 26.18 -8.22
C ALA A 7 -6.45 25.55 -9.28
N VAL A 8 -7.38 26.32 -9.84
CA VAL A 8 -8.32 25.83 -10.86
C VAL A 8 -7.59 25.42 -12.15
N PRO A 9 -6.68 26.24 -12.72
CA PRO A 9 -5.83 25.81 -13.84
C PRO A 9 -5.04 24.54 -13.54
N LEU A 10 -4.43 24.44 -12.35
CA LEU A 10 -3.60 23.28 -11.99
C LEU A 10 -4.42 21.99 -11.88
N LEU A 11 -5.61 22.06 -11.28
CA LEU A 11 -6.55 20.94 -11.19
C LEU A 11 -7.02 20.47 -12.57
N LEU A 12 -7.29 21.42 -13.48
CA LEU A 12 -7.64 21.10 -14.87
C LEU A 12 -6.49 20.40 -15.59
N VAL A 13 -5.26 20.90 -15.45
CA VAL A 13 -4.07 20.26 -16.03
C VAL A 13 -3.87 18.85 -15.46
N ALA A 14 -4.00 18.68 -14.14
CA ALA A 14 -3.90 17.36 -13.49
C ALA A 14 -4.97 16.39 -14.02
N ALA A 15 -6.23 16.84 -14.16
CA ALA A 15 -7.31 16.04 -14.71
C ALA A 15 -7.06 15.63 -16.17
N VAL A 16 -6.54 16.55 -16.99
CA VAL A 16 -6.19 16.28 -18.39
C VAL A 16 -5.04 15.28 -18.49
N LEU A 17 -3.96 15.45 -17.70
CA LEU A 17 -2.82 14.54 -17.68
C LEU A 17 -3.24 13.14 -17.20
N PHE A 18 -4.08 13.05 -16.18
CA PHE A 18 -4.61 11.79 -15.69
C PHE A 18 -5.48 11.09 -16.75
N ALA A 19 -6.36 11.82 -17.42
CA ALA A 19 -7.18 11.28 -18.52
C ALA A 19 -6.31 10.83 -19.70
N ALA A 20 -5.30 11.60 -20.07
CA ALA A 20 -4.34 11.23 -21.10
C ALA A 20 -3.59 9.95 -20.74
N PHE A 21 -3.07 9.86 -19.51
CA PHE A 21 -2.43 8.65 -19.00
C PHE A 21 -3.37 7.43 -19.09
N ALA A 22 -4.60 7.55 -18.58
CA ALA A 22 -5.57 6.45 -18.63
C ALA A 22 -5.90 6.02 -20.07
N LEU A 23 -6.01 6.97 -21.01
CA LEU A 23 -6.27 6.66 -22.43
C LEU A 23 -5.08 5.99 -23.12
N VAL A 24 -3.85 6.43 -22.83
CA VAL A 24 -2.62 5.80 -23.33
C VAL A 24 -2.52 4.39 -22.81
N GLU A 25 -2.74 4.20 -21.51
CA GLU A 25 -2.62 2.92 -20.83
C GLU A 25 -3.67 1.91 -21.33
N LEU A 26 -4.92 2.35 -21.55
CA LEU A 26 -5.98 1.52 -22.14
C LEU A 26 -5.68 1.09 -23.59
N ARG A 27 -4.83 1.82 -24.31
CA ARG A 27 -4.45 1.55 -25.70
C ARG A 27 -3.10 0.85 -25.85
N SER A 28 -2.28 0.81 -24.80
CA SER A 28 -0.98 0.13 -24.81
C SER A 28 -1.14 -1.39 -24.89
N ARG A 29 -0.23 -2.06 -25.61
CA ARG A 29 -0.22 -3.53 -25.74
C ARG A 29 0.33 -4.21 -24.49
N ASP A 30 1.33 -3.59 -23.85
CA ASP A 30 1.86 -3.98 -22.53
C ASP A 30 1.60 -2.82 -21.54
N PRO A 31 0.42 -2.77 -20.92
CA PRO A 31 0.15 -1.80 -19.87
C PRO A 31 0.91 -2.16 -18.58
N LEU A 32 1.49 -1.14 -17.95
CA LEU A 32 2.05 -1.19 -16.59
C LEU A 32 0.96 -1.50 -15.55
N LEU A 33 -0.27 -1.02 -15.76
CA LEU A 33 -1.43 -1.28 -14.90
C LEU A 33 -2.62 -1.72 -15.75
N ASP A 34 -3.09 -2.95 -15.59
CA ASP A 34 -4.28 -3.42 -16.30
C ASP A 34 -5.55 -2.72 -15.75
N LEU A 35 -5.93 -1.60 -16.37
CA LEU A 35 -7.08 -0.80 -15.98
C LEU A 35 -8.42 -1.57 -16.08
N ARG A 36 -8.45 -2.73 -16.76
CA ARG A 36 -9.65 -3.56 -16.87
C ARG A 36 -10.05 -4.19 -15.54
N ILE A 37 -9.12 -4.30 -14.58
CA ILE A 37 -9.43 -4.78 -13.23
C ILE A 37 -10.41 -3.82 -12.51
N PHE A 38 -10.31 -2.51 -12.74
CA PHE A 38 -11.23 -1.52 -12.16
C PHE A 38 -12.63 -1.57 -12.77
N ARG A 39 -12.82 -2.28 -13.89
CA ARG A 39 -14.15 -2.54 -14.44
C ARG A 39 -14.99 -3.42 -13.51
N ARG A 40 -14.36 -4.17 -12.59
CA ARG A 40 -15.06 -4.91 -11.53
C ARG A 40 -15.52 -3.93 -10.44
N ARG A 41 -16.84 -3.85 -10.21
CA ARG A 41 -17.49 -2.96 -9.23
C ARG A 41 -16.83 -3.02 -7.84
N ASN A 42 -16.46 -4.21 -7.38
CA ASN A 42 -15.85 -4.39 -6.06
C ASN A 42 -14.46 -3.74 -5.95
N ILE A 43 -13.63 -3.85 -7.01
CA ILE A 43 -12.29 -3.25 -7.06
C ILE A 43 -12.42 -1.72 -7.13
N ALA A 44 -13.27 -1.19 -8.01
CA ALA A 44 -13.52 0.25 -8.10
C ALA A 44 -13.99 0.85 -6.76
N MET A 45 -14.96 0.21 -6.11
CA MET A 45 -15.46 0.69 -4.81
C MET A 45 -14.40 0.61 -3.70
N GLY A 46 -13.60 -0.45 -3.67
CA GLY A 46 -12.47 -0.58 -2.73
C GLY A 46 -11.39 0.49 -2.94
N SER A 47 -11.06 0.80 -4.19
CA SER A 47 -10.10 1.84 -4.52
C SER A 47 -10.61 3.25 -4.22
N ILE A 48 -11.89 3.53 -4.50
CA ILE A 48 -12.54 4.80 -4.11
C ILE A 48 -12.54 4.96 -2.59
N ALA A 49 -12.90 3.90 -1.87
CA ALA A 49 -12.87 3.85 -0.43
C ALA A 49 -11.46 4.14 0.12
N ASN A 50 -10.43 3.51 -0.45
CA ASN A 50 -9.04 3.72 -0.06
C ASN A 50 -8.55 5.16 -0.36
N ALA A 51 -8.90 5.71 -1.53
CA ALA A 51 -8.58 7.09 -1.88
C ALA A 51 -9.25 8.09 -0.92
N PHE A 52 -10.50 7.83 -0.54
CA PHE A 52 -11.21 8.64 0.45
C PHE A 52 -10.53 8.59 1.83
N VAL A 53 -10.12 7.41 2.29
CA VAL A 53 -9.34 7.28 3.54
C VAL A 53 -8.04 8.07 3.47
N GLY A 54 -7.31 7.97 2.35
CA GLY A 54 -6.09 8.75 2.12
C GLY A 54 -6.34 10.26 2.18
N PHE A 55 -7.42 10.74 1.56
CA PHE A 55 -7.82 12.14 1.61
C PHE A 55 -8.14 12.60 3.04
N CYS A 56 -8.90 11.81 3.79
CA CYS A 56 -9.20 12.07 5.20
C CYS A 56 -7.93 12.14 6.08
N LEU A 57 -6.99 11.22 5.88
CA LEU A 57 -5.72 11.22 6.59
C LEU A 57 -4.92 12.49 6.30
N VAL A 58 -4.84 12.92 5.05
CA VAL A 58 -4.12 14.16 4.67
C VAL A 58 -4.78 15.38 5.31
N ILE A 59 -6.11 15.48 5.30
CA ILE A 59 -6.82 16.59 5.96
C ILE A 59 -6.46 16.64 7.45
N GLY A 60 -6.57 15.52 8.16
CA GLY A 60 -6.24 15.46 9.59
C GLY A 60 -4.78 15.82 9.86
N LEU A 61 -3.86 15.28 9.07
CA LEU A 61 -2.42 15.51 9.20
C LEU A 61 -2.02 16.96 8.94
N VAL A 62 -2.70 17.66 8.03
CA VAL A 62 -2.40 19.06 7.69
C VAL A 62 -3.11 20.05 8.60
N SER A 63 -4.34 19.75 9.01
CA SER A 63 -5.18 20.71 9.74
C SER A 63 -4.67 20.94 11.17
N VAL A 64 -4.17 19.90 11.85
CA VAL A 64 -3.64 20.01 13.22
C VAL A 64 -2.38 20.91 13.28
N PRO A 65 -1.32 20.70 12.48
CA PRO A 65 -0.16 21.59 12.44
C PRO A 65 -0.53 23.03 12.10
N ILE A 66 -1.46 23.26 11.16
CA ILE A 66 -1.89 24.61 10.81
C ILE A 66 -2.54 25.29 12.02
N LEU A 67 -3.44 24.60 12.73
CA LEU A 67 -4.10 25.15 13.90
C LEU A 67 -3.10 25.51 15.01
N VAL A 68 -2.18 24.58 15.33
CA VAL A 68 -1.16 24.82 16.36
C VAL A 68 -0.20 25.93 15.95
N ASN A 69 0.21 25.99 14.68
CA ASN A 69 1.09 27.04 14.17
C ASN A 69 0.45 28.44 14.24
N ILE A 70 -0.86 28.54 13.98
CA ILE A 70 -1.59 29.81 14.12
C ILE A 70 -1.74 30.21 15.61
N ARG A 71 -1.88 29.24 16.53
CA ARG A 71 -1.95 29.49 17.98
C ARG A 71 -0.61 29.88 18.61
N GLN A 72 0.50 29.37 18.08
CA GLN A 72 1.85 29.58 18.62
C GLN A 72 2.82 30.01 17.50
N PRO A 73 2.77 31.29 17.08
CA PRO A 73 3.61 31.80 16.01
C PRO A 73 5.07 32.05 16.43
N ASP A 74 5.38 32.08 17.73
CA ASP A 74 6.70 32.45 18.24
C ASP A 74 7.76 31.34 18.09
N ALA A 75 8.95 31.73 17.62
CA ALA A 75 10.05 30.80 17.36
C ALA A 75 10.63 30.14 18.62
N SER A 76 10.44 30.74 19.81
CA SER A 76 10.92 30.22 21.09
C SER A 76 10.12 29.01 21.61
N THR A 77 8.91 28.79 21.11
CA THR A 77 8.01 27.70 21.53
C THR A 77 7.89 26.57 20.51
N LEU A 78 8.69 26.59 19.43
CA LEU A 78 8.60 25.64 18.31
C LEU A 78 8.67 24.17 18.75
N ALA A 79 9.52 23.86 19.73
CA ALA A 79 9.65 22.50 20.27
C ALA A 79 8.38 22.04 21.02
N GLN A 80 7.72 22.95 21.74
CA GLN A 80 6.47 22.67 22.44
C GLN A 80 5.31 22.53 21.45
N ALA A 81 5.25 23.39 20.43
CA ALA A 81 4.28 23.30 19.34
C ALA A 81 4.40 21.95 18.61
N ALA A 82 5.62 21.51 18.27
CA ALA A 82 5.85 20.22 17.62
C ALA A 82 5.42 19.03 18.50
N LEU A 83 5.69 19.09 19.81
CA LEU A 83 5.24 18.08 20.75
C LEU A 83 3.71 18.02 20.82
N GLN A 84 3.05 19.17 20.90
CA GLN A 84 1.59 19.27 20.95
C GLN A 84 0.94 18.75 19.68
N VAL A 85 1.48 19.10 18.50
CA VAL A 85 1.07 18.51 17.21
C VAL A 85 1.22 17.00 17.23
N GLY A 86 2.35 16.48 17.72
CA GLY A 86 2.59 15.04 17.84
C GLY A 86 1.55 14.34 18.72
N ILE A 87 1.23 14.92 19.87
CA ILE A 87 0.20 14.40 20.79
C ILE A 87 -1.18 14.41 20.13
N LEU A 88 -1.58 15.52 19.50
CA LEU A 88 -2.89 15.63 18.84
C LEU A 88 -3.01 14.69 17.63
N LEU A 89 -1.95 14.53 16.84
CA LEU A 89 -1.93 13.55 15.74
C LEU A 89 -1.96 12.10 16.25
N SER A 90 -1.36 11.82 17.42
CA SER A 90 -1.47 10.50 18.04
C SER A 90 -2.91 10.14 18.42
N ALA A 91 -3.74 11.14 18.73
CA ALA A 91 -5.16 10.96 18.99
C ALA A 91 -5.94 10.54 17.73
N LEU A 92 -5.39 10.70 16.53
CA LEU A 92 -5.92 10.13 15.29
C LEU A 92 -5.40 8.69 15.07
N THR A 93 -4.08 8.50 15.16
CA THR A 93 -3.43 7.25 14.73
C THR A 93 -3.62 6.09 15.69
N VAL A 94 -3.60 6.34 17.00
CA VAL A 94 -3.77 5.29 18.02
C VAL A 94 -5.19 4.70 17.98
N PRO A 95 -6.28 5.50 18.01
CA PRO A 95 -7.63 4.96 17.91
C PRO A 95 -7.90 4.28 16.57
N MET A 96 -7.30 4.78 15.48
CA MET A 96 -7.37 4.12 14.17
C MET A 96 -6.77 2.71 14.19
N ALA A 97 -5.57 2.56 14.76
CA ALA A 97 -4.93 1.25 14.88
C ALA A 97 -5.75 0.30 15.76
N LEU A 98 -6.28 0.80 16.89
CA LEU A 98 -7.11 0.00 17.80
C LEU A 98 -8.45 -0.40 17.16
N ALA A 99 -9.07 0.50 16.39
CA ALA A 99 -10.35 0.26 15.73
C ALA A 99 -10.26 -0.70 14.52
N ALA A 100 -9.06 -0.93 13.98
CA ALA A 100 -8.87 -1.92 12.92
C ALA A 100 -9.23 -3.35 13.37
N VAL A 101 -9.03 -3.67 14.65
CA VAL A 101 -9.34 -4.98 15.25
C VAL A 101 -10.85 -5.26 15.27
N PRO A 102 -11.70 -4.44 15.93
CA PRO A 102 -13.15 -4.62 15.89
C PRO A 102 -13.72 -4.42 14.48
N GLY A 103 -13.06 -3.64 13.61
CA GLY A 103 -13.43 -3.49 12.20
C GLY A 103 -13.39 -4.81 11.42
N GLY A 104 -12.42 -5.68 11.73
CA GLY A 104 -12.35 -7.03 11.16
C GLY A 104 -13.51 -7.90 11.62
N TRP A 105 -13.76 -7.95 12.94
CA TRP A 105 -14.89 -8.68 13.50
C TRP A 105 -16.25 -8.20 12.97
N LEU A 106 -16.43 -6.88 12.84
CA LEU A 106 -17.66 -6.29 12.30
C LEU A 106 -17.85 -6.67 10.83
N SER A 107 -16.76 -6.71 10.06
CA SER A 107 -16.75 -7.17 8.67
C SER A 107 -17.11 -8.65 8.56
N ASP A 108 -16.61 -9.50 9.45
CA ASP A 108 -16.91 -10.94 9.44
C ASP A 108 -18.38 -11.21 9.81
N ARG A 109 -18.95 -10.43 10.73
CA ARG A 109 -20.31 -10.64 11.23
C ARG A 109 -21.40 -10.04 10.35
N PHE A 110 -21.20 -8.81 9.85
CA PHE A 110 -22.23 -8.07 9.10
C PHE A 110 -21.85 -7.83 7.63
N GLY A 111 -20.69 -8.32 7.21
CA GLY A 111 -20.16 -8.15 5.85
C GLY A 111 -19.32 -6.88 5.68
N GLN A 112 -18.35 -6.95 4.76
CA GLN A 112 -17.40 -5.88 4.45
C GLN A 112 -18.07 -4.53 4.13
N ARG A 113 -19.21 -4.56 3.42
CA ARG A 113 -19.95 -3.33 3.04
C ARG A 113 -20.50 -2.59 4.25
N ALA A 114 -21.10 -3.31 5.19
CA ALA A 114 -21.68 -2.70 6.39
C ALA A 114 -20.60 -2.10 7.29
N ALA A 115 -19.48 -2.81 7.46
CA ALA A 115 -18.33 -2.31 8.21
C ALA A 115 -17.74 -1.03 7.59
N ALA A 116 -17.54 -1.02 6.26
CA ALA A 116 -17.01 0.15 5.56
C ALA A 116 -17.95 1.36 5.64
N ILE A 117 -19.26 1.18 5.44
CA ILE A 117 -20.24 2.27 5.57
C ILE A 117 -20.25 2.84 6.99
N THR A 118 -20.20 1.97 8.00
CA THR A 118 -20.18 2.40 9.41
C THR A 118 -18.96 3.26 9.71
N GLY A 119 -17.78 2.84 9.25
CA GLY A 119 -16.55 3.61 9.41
C GLY A 119 -16.60 4.96 8.67
N PHE A 120 -17.14 5.00 7.44
CA PHE A 120 -17.29 6.25 6.70
C PHE A 120 -18.28 7.23 7.34
N VAL A 121 -19.39 6.74 7.87
CA VAL A 121 -20.36 7.58 8.59
C VAL A 121 -19.72 8.18 9.84
N LEU A 122 -18.98 7.38 10.60
CA LEU A 122 -18.25 7.87 11.78
C LEU A 122 -17.18 8.90 11.43
N ALA A 123 -16.40 8.65 10.38
CA ALA A 123 -15.40 9.61 9.90
C ALA A 123 -16.06 10.91 9.43
N LEU A 124 -17.18 10.83 8.70
CA LEU A 124 -17.95 11.99 8.25
C LEU A 124 -18.46 12.82 9.44
N ILE A 125 -19.01 12.18 10.47
CA ILE A 125 -19.43 12.87 11.69
C ILE A 125 -18.26 13.59 12.33
N GLY A 126 -17.10 12.94 12.46
CA GLY A 126 -15.89 13.56 12.99
C GLY A 126 -15.45 14.79 12.19
N PHE A 127 -15.44 14.72 10.86
CA PHE A 127 -15.12 15.88 10.02
C PHE A 127 -16.15 17.01 10.10
N VAL A 128 -17.44 16.69 10.23
CA VAL A 128 -18.49 17.70 10.43
C VAL A 128 -18.32 18.39 11.78
N LEU A 129 -17.96 17.66 12.84
CA LEU A 129 -17.66 18.26 14.13
C LEU A 129 -16.45 19.19 14.02
N ILE A 130 -15.34 18.73 13.46
CA ILE A 130 -14.14 19.53 13.20
C ILE A 130 -14.48 20.84 12.48
N TRP A 131 -15.30 20.76 11.41
CA TRP A 131 -15.74 21.91 10.66
C TRP A 131 -16.52 22.93 11.50
N GLN A 132 -17.31 22.48 12.46
CA GLN A 132 -18.17 23.35 13.29
C GLN A 132 -17.48 23.87 14.54
N THR A 133 -16.62 23.07 15.17
CA THR A 133 -16.08 23.35 16.52
C THR A 133 -14.72 24.02 16.48
N TRP A 134 -13.89 23.77 15.45
CA TRP A 134 -12.52 24.23 15.42
C TRP A 134 -12.43 25.75 15.34
N THR A 135 -12.10 26.33 16.49
CA THR A 135 -11.88 27.75 16.71
C THR A 135 -10.51 27.93 17.36
N LEU A 136 -9.97 29.15 17.32
CA LEU A 136 -8.63 29.45 17.84
C LEU A 136 -8.51 29.15 19.35
N ASP A 137 -9.62 29.22 20.10
CA ASP A 137 -9.64 29.02 21.56
C ASP A 137 -10.10 27.62 21.99
N LEU A 138 -10.35 26.70 21.05
CA LEU A 138 -10.86 25.36 21.36
C LEU A 138 -9.87 24.54 22.19
N ALA A 139 -10.34 23.94 23.28
CA ALA A 139 -9.53 23.10 24.15
C ALA A 139 -8.96 21.87 23.43
N ASP A 140 -7.68 21.56 23.70
CA ASP A 140 -6.95 20.45 23.07
C ASP A 140 -7.62 19.08 23.30
N GLY A 141 -8.30 18.90 24.43
CA GLY A 141 -9.03 17.66 24.72
C GLY A 141 -10.20 17.42 23.76
N VAL A 142 -10.87 18.48 23.28
CA VAL A 142 -11.96 18.36 22.31
C VAL A 142 -11.38 18.00 20.94
N ILE A 143 -10.28 18.64 20.54
CA ILE A 143 -9.55 18.32 19.30
C ILE A 143 -9.12 16.85 19.32
N ALA A 144 -8.54 16.37 20.42
CA ALA A 144 -8.12 14.99 20.56
C ALA A 144 -9.31 14.01 20.47
N LEU A 145 -10.45 14.34 21.08
CA LEU A 145 -11.65 13.49 21.02
C LEU A 145 -12.23 13.41 19.60
N GLU A 146 -12.29 14.53 18.89
CA GLU A 146 -12.77 14.56 17.50
C GLU A 146 -11.80 13.84 16.55
N MET A 147 -10.49 13.99 16.75
CA MET A 147 -9.46 13.21 16.06
C MET A 147 -9.60 11.72 16.35
N ALA A 148 -9.89 11.33 17.59
CA ALA A 148 -10.13 9.95 17.95
C ALA A 148 -11.37 9.39 17.25
N LEU A 149 -12.45 10.17 17.16
CA LEU A 149 -13.66 9.77 16.44
C LEU A 149 -13.38 9.54 14.94
N VAL A 150 -12.66 10.46 14.30
CA VAL A 150 -12.21 10.28 12.90
C VAL A 150 -11.31 9.05 12.78
N GLY A 151 -10.35 8.88 13.69
CA GLY A 151 -9.42 7.76 13.73
C GLY A 151 -10.16 6.43 13.81
N VAL A 152 -11.12 6.29 14.71
CA VAL A 152 -11.98 5.11 14.83
C VAL A 152 -12.75 4.84 13.54
N GLY A 153 -13.38 5.88 12.96
CA GLY A 153 -14.08 5.75 11.69
C GLY A 153 -13.19 5.21 10.58
N LEU A 154 -12.00 5.80 10.40
CA LEU A 154 -11.02 5.35 9.40
C LEU A 154 -10.49 3.94 9.69
N GLY A 155 -10.21 3.61 10.95
CA GLY A 155 -9.72 2.28 11.36
C GLY A 155 -10.70 1.16 11.04
N LEU A 156 -12.00 1.40 11.26
CA LEU A 156 -13.07 0.47 10.91
C LEU A 156 -13.18 0.23 9.40
N THR A 157 -12.79 1.21 8.56
CA THR A 157 -12.76 1.05 7.09
C THR A 157 -11.49 0.37 6.59
N PHE A 158 -10.34 0.59 7.23
CA PHE A 158 -9.05 0.13 6.73
C PHE A 158 -8.91 -1.40 6.75
N SER A 159 -9.49 -2.03 7.78
CA SER A 159 -9.47 -3.48 8.01
C SER A 159 -10.17 -4.28 6.88
N PRO A 160 -11.45 -4.00 6.52
CA PRO A 160 -12.10 -4.69 5.42
C PRO A 160 -11.51 -4.34 4.05
N ILE A 161 -11.00 -3.12 3.84
CA ILE A 161 -10.39 -2.74 2.55
C ILE A 161 -9.10 -3.52 2.31
N SER A 162 -8.19 -3.55 3.30
CA SER A 162 -6.95 -4.31 3.20
C SER A 162 -7.23 -5.80 3.05
N ALA A 163 -8.18 -6.36 3.83
CA ALA A 163 -8.62 -7.74 3.67
C ALA A 163 -9.24 -8.00 2.29
N SER A 164 -10.02 -7.07 1.74
CA SER A 164 -10.61 -7.23 0.40
C SER A 164 -9.56 -7.18 -0.71
N VAL A 165 -8.55 -6.31 -0.61
CA VAL A 165 -7.46 -6.25 -1.60
C VAL A 165 -6.62 -7.53 -1.54
N ILE A 166 -6.30 -8.00 -0.34
CA ILE A 166 -5.56 -9.26 -0.13
C ILE A 166 -6.38 -10.47 -0.60
N ASN A 167 -7.68 -10.54 -0.28
CA ASN A 167 -8.55 -11.66 -0.66
C ASN A 167 -8.99 -11.62 -2.14
N SER A 168 -9.03 -10.44 -2.76
CA SER A 168 -9.35 -10.27 -4.20
C SER A 168 -8.14 -10.50 -5.09
N ALA A 169 -6.94 -10.43 -4.53
CA ALA A 169 -5.71 -10.85 -5.17
C ALA A 169 -5.64 -12.38 -5.03
N GLU A 170 -6.34 -13.09 -5.93
CA GLU A 170 -6.46 -14.55 -5.95
C GLU A 170 -5.09 -15.23 -5.79
N ALA A 171 -5.04 -16.13 -4.81
CA ALA A 171 -3.87 -16.90 -4.38
C ALA A 171 -3.24 -17.78 -5.48
N ASP A 172 -3.92 -17.99 -6.62
CA ASP A 172 -3.49 -18.93 -7.67
C ASP A 172 -2.64 -18.32 -8.79
N HIS A 173 -2.57 -16.98 -8.93
CA HIS A 173 -1.72 -16.34 -9.96
C HIS A 173 -0.68 -15.38 -9.39
N LEU A 174 -0.76 -15.02 -8.10
CA LEU A 174 0.24 -14.16 -7.46
C LEU A 174 1.59 -14.84 -7.32
N GLY A 175 1.63 -16.14 -7.01
CA GLY A 175 2.89 -16.87 -6.83
C GLY A 175 3.70 -16.93 -8.13
N THR A 176 3.04 -17.28 -9.22
CA THR A 176 3.64 -17.36 -10.56
C THR A 176 3.95 -15.99 -11.13
N ALA A 177 3.06 -15.00 -11.01
CA ALA A 177 3.33 -13.63 -11.46
C ALA A 177 4.44 -12.96 -10.64
N SER A 178 4.46 -13.12 -9.31
CA SER A 178 5.53 -12.59 -8.45
C SER A 178 6.86 -13.27 -8.74
N ALA A 179 6.86 -14.60 -8.93
CA ALA A 179 8.07 -15.32 -9.34
C ALA A 179 8.57 -14.82 -10.69
N LEU A 180 7.69 -14.58 -11.67
CA LEU A 180 8.07 -14.05 -12.97
C LEU A 180 8.66 -12.63 -12.86
N VAL A 181 8.08 -11.75 -12.05
CA VAL A 181 8.62 -10.41 -11.79
C VAL A 181 10.01 -10.49 -11.12
N ILE A 182 10.18 -11.37 -10.14
CA ILE A 182 11.47 -11.58 -9.48
C ILE A 182 12.52 -12.12 -10.47
N ILE A 183 12.13 -13.07 -11.33
CA ILE A 183 13.00 -13.62 -12.38
C ILE A 183 13.40 -12.52 -13.38
N MET A 184 12.45 -11.73 -13.87
CA MET A 184 12.70 -10.60 -14.77
C MET A 184 13.68 -9.59 -14.15
N ARG A 185 13.45 -9.24 -12.88
CA ARG A 185 14.31 -8.33 -12.13
C ARG A 185 15.71 -8.90 -11.89
N LEU A 186 15.86 -10.20 -11.64
CA LEU A 186 17.16 -10.87 -11.52
C LEU A 186 17.91 -10.92 -12.84
N LEU A 187 17.21 -11.17 -13.95
CA LEU A 187 17.79 -11.26 -15.29
C LEU A 187 18.17 -9.89 -15.88
N GLY A 188 17.89 -8.78 -15.18
CA GLY A 188 18.28 -7.44 -15.59
C GLY A 188 17.34 -6.78 -16.59
N THR A 189 16.12 -7.31 -16.79
CA THR A 189 15.12 -6.68 -17.67
C THR A 189 14.44 -5.49 -16.99
N GLU A 190 14.58 -5.34 -15.67
CA GLU A 190 14.18 -4.17 -14.89
C GLU A 190 15.44 -3.54 -14.26
N PRO A 191 15.73 -2.24 -14.48
CA PRO A 191 16.95 -1.62 -13.98
C PRO A 191 16.97 -1.45 -12.46
N GLY A 192 18.15 -1.65 -11.84
CA GLY A 192 18.47 -1.19 -10.48
C GLY A 192 18.90 -2.28 -9.49
N MET A 193 18.88 -3.56 -9.86
CA MET A 193 19.30 -4.65 -8.97
C MET A 193 20.79 -4.95 -9.06
N GLY A 194 21.33 -5.01 -10.28
CA GLY A 194 22.78 -5.13 -10.48
C GLY A 194 23.51 -3.96 -9.85
N THR A 195 23.02 -2.73 -10.09
CA THR A 195 23.63 -1.51 -9.56
C THR A 195 23.72 -1.49 -8.03
N LYS A 196 22.69 -1.99 -7.32
CA LYS A 196 22.69 -2.09 -5.84
C LYS A 196 23.76 -3.04 -5.30
N LEU A 197 24.16 -4.03 -6.09
CA LEU A 197 25.19 -5.01 -5.75
C LEU A 197 26.58 -4.63 -6.30
N GLY A 198 26.71 -3.49 -7.00
CA GLY A 198 27.93 -3.09 -7.69
C GLY A 198 28.25 -3.97 -8.91
N LEU A 199 27.26 -4.64 -9.47
CA LEU A 199 27.36 -5.55 -10.62
C LEU A 199 26.62 -4.99 -11.85
N SER A 200 26.86 -5.56 -13.03
CA SER A 200 26.03 -5.28 -14.22
C SER A 200 24.59 -5.75 -14.00
N GLU A 201 23.59 -5.07 -14.56
CA GLU A 201 22.17 -5.50 -14.45
C GLU A 201 21.96 -6.94 -14.99
N GLU A 202 22.71 -7.34 -16.01
CA GLU A 202 22.65 -8.70 -16.59
C GLU A 202 23.46 -9.75 -15.82
N TRP A 203 23.98 -9.46 -14.61
CA TRP A 203 24.91 -10.36 -13.91
C TRP A 203 24.34 -11.77 -13.71
N ALA A 204 23.08 -11.89 -13.31
CA ALA A 204 22.47 -13.19 -13.05
C ALA A 204 22.24 -13.97 -14.34
N TYR A 205 21.82 -13.29 -15.42
CA TYR A 205 21.73 -13.88 -16.76
C TYR A 205 23.08 -14.44 -17.20
N ASN A 206 24.16 -13.66 -17.03
CA ASN A 206 25.51 -14.08 -17.40
C ASN A 206 26.00 -15.26 -16.57
N ILE A 207 25.73 -15.30 -15.25
CA ILE A 207 26.09 -16.45 -14.40
C ILE A 207 25.31 -17.70 -14.81
N ILE A 208 23.99 -17.60 -15.01
CA ILE A 208 23.17 -18.74 -15.42
C ILE A 208 23.65 -19.27 -16.78
N LYS A 209 23.97 -18.37 -17.71
CA LYS A 209 24.50 -18.74 -19.04
C LYS A 209 25.87 -19.42 -18.97
N LEU A 210 26.73 -19.03 -18.03
CA LEU A 210 28.08 -19.58 -17.88
C LEU A 210 28.11 -20.89 -17.08
N VAL A 211 27.37 -20.94 -15.97
CA VAL A 211 27.44 -22.02 -14.98
C VAL A 211 26.36 -23.08 -15.21
N GLY A 212 25.21 -22.66 -15.73
CA GLY A 212 23.99 -23.44 -15.82
C GLY A 212 23.07 -23.20 -14.62
N ASN A 213 21.80 -23.55 -14.76
CA ASN A 213 20.88 -23.58 -13.62
C ASN A 213 21.20 -24.77 -12.69
N TYR A 214 20.60 -24.79 -11.49
CA TYR A 214 20.89 -25.84 -10.49
C TYR A 214 20.66 -27.26 -11.04
N GLU A 215 19.62 -27.46 -11.85
CA GLU A 215 19.29 -28.74 -12.45
C GLU A 215 20.41 -29.25 -13.36
N GLU A 216 20.91 -28.37 -14.23
CA GLU A 216 22.00 -28.65 -15.16
C GLU A 216 23.31 -28.93 -14.41
N VAL A 217 23.62 -28.13 -13.39
CA VAL A 217 24.81 -28.32 -12.54
C VAL A 217 24.73 -29.65 -11.79
N TYR A 218 23.57 -29.99 -11.24
CA TYR A 218 23.37 -31.26 -10.55
C TYR A 218 23.52 -32.44 -11.52
N ASN A 219 22.83 -32.40 -12.66
CA ASN A 219 22.87 -33.50 -13.63
C ASN A 219 24.28 -33.68 -14.22
N ARG A 220 25.03 -32.59 -14.42
CA ARG A 220 26.42 -32.63 -14.90
C ARG A 220 27.38 -33.31 -13.93
N ASN A 221 27.14 -33.22 -12.62
CA ASN A 221 28.09 -33.69 -11.60
C ASN A 221 27.64 -34.95 -10.84
N LEU A 222 26.34 -35.08 -10.60
CA LEU A 222 25.71 -36.10 -9.75
C LEU A 222 24.55 -36.82 -10.45
N GLY A 223 24.32 -36.51 -11.73
CA GLY A 223 23.22 -37.06 -12.51
C GLY A 223 23.41 -38.53 -12.89
N PRO A 224 22.37 -39.16 -13.47
CA PRO A 224 22.38 -40.58 -13.85
C PRO A 224 23.54 -40.96 -14.78
N ASP A 225 24.00 -40.02 -15.59
CA ASP A 225 25.05 -40.21 -16.58
C ASP A 225 26.47 -40.03 -16.01
N THR A 226 26.60 -39.80 -14.69
CA THR A 226 27.89 -39.57 -14.03
C THR A 226 28.37 -40.78 -13.22
N PRO A 227 29.70 -40.99 -13.09
CA PRO A 227 30.24 -42.07 -12.25
C PRO A 227 29.87 -41.95 -10.77
N THR A 228 29.50 -40.75 -10.32
CA THR A 228 29.09 -40.39 -8.96
C THR A 228 27.59 -40.11 -8.91
N TYR A 229 26.78 -40.99 -9.51
CA TYR A 229 25.34 -40.83 -9.50
C TYR A 229 24.79 -40.85 -8.06
N ILE A 230 24.12 -39.76 -7.70
CA ILE A 230 23.36 -39.65 -6.47
C ILE A 230 21.92 -39.35 -6.87
N PRO A 231 20.95 -40.22 -6.52
CA PRO A 231 19.55 -39.92 -6.76
C PRO A 231 19.15 -38.67 -5.97
N ARG A 232 18.40 -37.77 -6.62
CA ARG A 232 18.08 -36.44 -6.06
C ARG A 232 17.46 -36.51 -4.67
N GLY A 233 16.51 -37.43 -4.44
CA GLY A 233 15.87 -37.61 -3.14
C GLY A 233 15.34 -36.28 -2.59
N PHE A 234 15.86 -35.85 -1.44
CA PHE A 234 15.51 -34.56 -0.83
C PHE A 234 15.92 -33.33 -1.67
N ASN A 235 16.83 -33.46 -2.64
CA ASN A 235 17.21 -32.38 -3.55
C ASN A 235 16.27 -32.24 -4.76
N SER A 236 15.20 -33.04 -4.85
CA SER A 236 14.13 -32.82 -5.83
C SER A 236 13.28 -31.60 -5.48
N LEU A 237 12.54 -31.08 -6.46
CA LEU A 237 11.56 -30.01 -6.24
C LEU A 237 10.50 -30.46 -5.22
N TYR A 238 9.97 -29.51 -4.45
CA TYR A 238 8.91 -29.81 -3.48
C TYR A 238 7.67 -30.47 -4.16
N THR A 239 7.38 -30.12 -5.42
CA THR A 239 6.29 -30.71 -6.22
C THR A 239 6.51 -32.18 -6.55
N GLU A 240 7.76 -32.64 -6.51
CA GLU A 240 8.16 -34.03 -6.74
C GLU A 240 8.47 -34.77 -5.43
N GLY A 241 8.07 -34.21 -4.28
CA GLY A 241 8.28 -34.81 -2.95
C GLY A 241 9.66 -34.57 -2.34
N GLY A 242 10.48 -33.68 -2.92
CA GLY A 242 11.74 -33.24 -2.33
C GLY A 242 11.59 -32.05 -1.37
N LEU A 243 12.71 -31.55 -0.85
CA LEU A 243 12.77 -30.41 0.09
C LEU A 243 13.18 -29.11 -0.58
N LEU A 244 13.47 -29.12 -1.89
CA LEU A 244 13.94 -27.96 -2.61
C LEU A 244 12.76 -27.02 -2.86
N TYR A 245 12.68 -25.99 -2.01
CA TYR A 245 11.66 -24.96 -2.00
C TYR A 245 12.36 -23.60 -2.08
N ALA A 246 11.96 -22.77 -3.05
CA ALA A 246 12.45 -21.40 -3.15
C ALA A 246 11.67 -20.55 -2.13
N PRO A 247 12.33 -19.99 -1.09
CA PRO A 247 11.64 -19.10 -0.18
C PRO A 247 11.14 -17.87 -0.95
N PRO A 248 9.92 -17.39 -0.67
CA PRO A 248 9.41 -16.19 -1.31
C PRO A 248 10.32 -15.00 -0.92
N PHE A 249 11.00 -14.42 -1.90
CA PHE A 249 11.71 -13.14 -1.71
C PHE A 249 10.66 -12.06 -1.46
N ARG A 250 10.69 -11.47 -0.26
CA ARG A 250 9.88 -10.32 0.14
C ARG A 250 10.72 -9.05 0.07
#